data_AF-A0A800H9G3-F1
#
_entry.id   AF-A0A800H9G3-F1
#
_cell.length_a   1.000
_cell.length_b   1.000
_cell.length_c   1.000
_cell.angle_alpha   90.00
_cell.angle_beta   90.00
_cell.angle_gamma   90.00
#
_symmetry.space_group_name_H-M   'P 1'
#
loop_
_entity.id
_entity.type
_entity.pdbx_description
1 polymer ?
#
loop_
_entity_poly.entity_id
_entity_poly.type
_entity_poly.pdbx_seq_one_letter_code
_entity_poly.pdbx_strand_id
1 'polypeptide(L)'
;MTNIPEKTISVYITAKDTGQKVEQVNLSHLLTTKTIEFPTIKLNKNGTRQEILGFGGAFTEAAASIYHKLDLEKREEIIQAYFGPNGNGYNMGRTHINSCDFSLGNYAHCETAGDKELKDFSISRDKKMLIPFIKDAIDKVKTPIHIMASPWSPPAWMKTNGQMNHGGKLKKEFRDSWANYYCKYINAYEKEGIPIWGISVQNEPDAKQTWDSCIYTAEDERDFIRDYLGPALESRNLLDKKVIIWDHNRDIMVERVRTVLNDPDAAKYIWGTGFHWYNGDHFDAVQQVHDDFPNKELIFTEGCQENGPHIGSWDLGERYATSVINDLNRWTVAWIDWNLILDENGGPN
;
A
#
# COMPACT_ATOMS: atom_id res chain seq x y z
N MET A 1 11.26 7.00 -46.95
CA MET A 1 11.79 6.25 -45.79
C MET A 1 12.40 7.28 -44.84
N THR A 2 11.61 7.77 -43.90
CA THR A 2 12.11 8.63 -42.83
C THR A 2 12.83 7.74 -41.83
N ASN A 3 14.16 7.87 -41.77
CA ASN A 3 15.00 7.26 -40.74
C ASN A 3 14.50 7.69 -39.36
N ILE A 4 13.70 6.84 -38.72
CA ILE A 4 13.53 6.87 -37.27
C ILE A 4 14.90 6.44 -36.74
N PRO A 5 15.61 7.26 -35.94
CA PRO A 5 16.89 6.85 -35.39
C PRO A 5 16.72 5.53 -34.64
N GLU A 6 17.57 4.54 -34.93
CA GLU A 6 17.63 3.19 -34.34
C GLU A 6 17.87 3.14 -32.80
N LYS A 7 17.65 4.25 -32.09
CA LYS A 7 17.71 4.35 -30.64
C LYS A 7 16.54 5.19 -30.17
N THR A 8 15.47 4.59 -29.61
CA THR A 8 14.64 5.26 -28.57
C THR A 8 13.48 4.43 -28.02
N ILE A 9 13.14 3.29 -28.59
CA ILE A 9 11.98 2.49 -28.15
C ILE A 9 12.43 1.07 -27.83
N SER A 10 12.04 0.58 -26.65
CA SER A 10 12.10 -0.83 -26.29
C SER A 10 10.67 -1.32 -26.09
N VAL A 11 10.36 -2.49 -26.63
CA VAL A 11 9.06 -3.15 -26.47
C VAL A 11 9.27 -4.44 -25.72
N TYR A 12 8.44 -4.69 -24.71
CA TYR A 12 8.44 -5.92 -23.94
C TYR A 12 7.07 -6.59 -24.08
N ILE A 13 7.06 -7.92 -24.17
CA ILE A 13 5.83 -8.70 -24.31
C ILE A 13 5.77 -9.81 -23.27
N THR A 14 4.58 -9.97 -22.70
CA THR A 14 4.14 -11.18 -22.02
C THR A 14 2.91 -11.64 -22.79
N ALA A 15 2.87 -12.90 -23.23
CA ALA A 15 1.78 -13.40 -24.07
C ALA A 15 1.29 -14.78 -23.63
N LYS A 16 -0.03 -14.91 -23.51
CA LYS A 16 -0.73 -16.15 -23.14
C LYS A 16 -0.32 -17.28 -24.08
N ASP A 17 -0.04 -18.46 -23.52
CA ASP A 17 0.27 -19.69 -24.26
C ASP A 17 1.51 -19.65 -25.16
N THR A 18 2.40 -18.65 -25.02
CA THR A 18 3.64 -18.53 -25.83
C THR A 18 4.93 -18.79 -25.06
N GLY A 19 4.87 -18.92 -23.73
CA GLY A 19 6.05 -18.98 -22.86
C GLY A 19 6.80 -17.65 -22.68
N GLN A 20 6.43 -16.60 -23.44
CA GLN A 20 7.06 -15.28 -23.37
C GLN A 20 6.66 -14.56 -22.08
N LYS A 21 7.66 -14.13 -21.30
CA LYS A 21 7.49 -13.46 -20.00
C LYS A 21 8.39 -12.23 -19.94
N VAL A 22 7.78 -11.04 -20.07
CA VAL A 22 8.48 -9.74 -20.09
C VAL A 22 9.70 -9.77 -21.02
N GLU A 23 9.53 -10.37 -22.19
CA GLU A 23 10.60 -10.57 -23.15
C GLU A 23 10.74 -9.37 -24.08
N GLN A 24 11.96 -8.88 -24.30
CA GLN A 24 12.19 -7.77 -25.21
C GLN A 24 11.96 -8.21 -26.67
N VAL A 25 11.10 -7.49 -27.38
CA VAL A 25 10.76 -7.75 -28.78
C VAL A 25 11.79 -7.12 -29.72
N ASN A 26 12.20 -7.87 -30.75
CA ASN A 26 12.95 -7.31 -31.87
C ASN A 26 12.03 -6.43 -32.73
N LEU A 27 12.24 -5.12 -32.70
CA LEU A 27 11.41 -4.13 -33.41
C LEU A 27 11.35 -4.34 -34.92
N SER A 28 12.35 -4.98 -35.53
CA SER A 28 12.33 -5.28 -36.97
C SER A 28 11.13 -6.17 -37.38
N HIS A 29 10.58 -6.95 -36.44
CA HIS A 29 9.39 -7.77 -36.66
C HIS A 29 8.08 -6.97 -36.57
N LEU A 30 8.10 -5.77 -35.99
CA LEU A 30 6.92 -4.91 -35.79
C LEU A 30 6.79 -3.82 -36.87
N LEU A 31 7.89 -3.48 -37.55
CA LEU A 31 7.90 -2.46 -38.59
C LEU A 31 7.41 -3.03 -39.92
N THR A 32 6.23 -2.60 -40.38
CA THR A 32 5.69 -2.93 -41.70
C THR A 32 5.68 -1.71 -42.61
N THR A 33 6.04 -1.91 -43.88
CA THR A 33 5.96 -0.89 -44.95
C THR A 33 4.58 -0.85 -45.62
N LYS A 34 3.67 -1.77 -45.26
CA LYS A 34 2.31 -1.80 -45.81
C LYS A 34 1.46 -0.73 -45.13
N THR A 35 0.90 0.17 -45.94
CA THR A 35 -0.19 1.08 -45.53
C THR A 35 -1.44 0.24 -45.24
N ILE A 36 -1.65 -0.06 -43.97
CA ILE A 36 -2.88 -0.65 -43.45
C ILE A 36 -3.46 0.42 -42.51
N GLU A 37 -4.77 0.68 -42.59
CA GLU A 37 -5.44 1.53 -41.62
C GLU A 37 -5.45 0.83 -40.26
N PHE A 38 -4.46 1.14 -39.43
CA PHE A 38 -4.38 0.66 -38.06
C PHE A 38 -5.06 1.64 -37.10
N PRO A 39 -5.70 1.13 -36.03
CA PRO A 39 -5.99 1.94 -34.85
C PRO A 39 -4.73 2.67 -34.40
N THR A 40 -4.80 3.99 -34.28
CA THR A 40 -3.64 4.83 -33.95
C THR A 40 -3.83 5.48 -32.59
N ILE A 41 -2.88 5.27 -31.67
CA ILE A 41 -2.77 6.01 -30.41
C ILE A 41 -1.79 7.16 -30.61
N LYS A 42 -2.22 8.40 -30.35
CA LYS A 42 -1.38 9.60 -30.46
C LYS A 42 -1.01 10.10 -29.07
N LEU A 43 0.28 10.25 -28.80
CA LEU A 43 0.76 10.84 -27.56
C LEU A 43 0.64 12.37 -27.63
N ASN A 44 -0.18 12.95 -26.75
CA ASN A 44 -0.19 14.39 -26.52
C ASN A 44 0.82 14.73 -25.42
N LYS A 45 1.83 15.54 -25.75
CA LYS A 45 2.83 16.01 -24.78
C LYS A 45 2.41 17.28 -24.04
N ASN A 46 1.27 17.87 -24.41
CA ASN A 46 0.69 19.04 -23.74
C ASN A 46 -0.33 18.58 -22.70
N GLY A 47 -0.21 19.04 -21.46
CA GLY A 47 -1.09 18.67 -20.35
C GLY A 47 -0.51 17.55 -19.49
N THR A 48 0.51 17.88 -18.69
CA THR A 48 1.10 16.97 -17.70
C THR A 48 0.05 16.58 -16.66
N ARG A 49 -0.02 15.29 -16.34
CA ARG A 49 -0.86 14.75 -15.27
C ARG A 49 -0.04 14.52 -14.00
N GLN A 50 -0.45 13.59 -13.14
CA GLN A 50 0.24 13.30 -11.90
C GLN A 50 1.66 12.74 -12.12
N GLU A 51 2.52 12.96 -11.13
CA GLU A 51 3.80 12.25 -11.01
C GLU A 51 3.55 10.85 -10.43
N ILE A 52 4.24 9.83 -10.95
CA ILE A 52 4.14 8.47 -10.44
C ILE A 52 5.21 8.27 -9.37
N LEU A 53 4.78 8.08 -8.13
CA LEU A 53 5.64 7.78 -6.99
C LEU A 53 6.21 6.37 -7.07
N GLY A 54 5.43 5.38 -7.54
CA GLY A 54 5.95 4.03 -7.70
C GLY A 54 4.96 2.88 -7.64
N PHE A 55 5.53 1.68 -7.63
CA PHE A 55 4.84 0.40 -7.54
C PHE A 55 5.49 -0.47 -6.47
N GLY A 56 4.71 -1.36 -5.85
CA GLY A 56 5.20 -2.14 -4.71
C GLY A 56 4.30 -3.29 -4.27
N GLY A 57 4.61 -3.81 -3.09
CA GLY A 57 3.80 -4.81 -2.40
C GLY A 57 3.91 -4.69 -0.87
N ALA A 58 3.15 -5.51 -0.16
CA ALA A 58 3.10 -5.53 1.30
C ALA A 58 4.12 -6.50 1.93
N PHE A 59 4.88 -5.97 2.87
CA PHE A 59 5.69 -6.69 3.84
C PHE A 59 4.81 -7.09 5.03
N THR A 60 4.24 -8.29 4.96
CA THR A 60 3.50 -8.91 6.06
C THR A 60 4.38 -9.87 6.86
N GLU A 61 4.00 -10.17 8.10
CA GLU A 61 4.71 -11.17 8.90
C GLU A 61 4.62 -12.57 8.25
N ALA A 62 3.51 -12.88 7.57
CA ALA A 62 3.39 -14.08 6.75
C ALA A 62 4.47 -14.16 5.67
N ALA A 63 4.59 -13.12 4.83
CA ALA A 63 5.59 -13.03 3.78
C ALA A 63 7.01 -13.11 4.35
N ALA A 64 7.27 -12.40 5.45
CA ALA A 64 8.56 -12.45 6.14
C ALA A 64 8.87 -13.87 6.66
N SER A 65 7.88 -14.58 7.21
CA SER A 65 8.06 -15.93 7.74
C SER A 65 8.43 -16.95 6.65
N ILE A 66 7.89 -16.79 5.44
CA ILE A 66 8.23 -17.63 4.29
C ILE A 66 9.62 -17.25 3.78
N TYR A 67 9.87 -15.96 3.58
CA TYR A 67 11.16 -15.44 3.16
C TYR A 67 12.31 -15.97 4.04
N HIS A 68 12.09 -16.02 5.36
CA HIS A 68 13.08 -16.52 6.31
C HIS A 68 13.20 -18.05 6.41
N LYS A 69 12.34 -18.81 5.72
CA LYS A 69 12.50 -20.27 5.54
C LYS A 69 13.31 -20.63 4.30
N LEU A 70 13.41 -19.72 3.33
CA LEU A 70 14.18 -19.91 2.10
C LEU A 70 15.69 -19.90 2.38
N ASP A 71 16.47 -20.56 1.52
CA ASP A 71 17.92 -20.41 1.50
C ASP A 71 18.34 -19.01 1.00
N LEU A 72 19.61 -18.67 1.18
CA LEU A 72 20.14 -17.34 0.83
C LEU A 72 20.05 -17.05 -0.67
N GLU A 73 20.24 -18.06 -1.52
CA GLU A 73 20.20 -17.91 -2.97
C GLU A 73 18.79 -17.54 -3.43
N LYS A 74 17.77 -18.24 -2.93
CA LYS A 74 16.37 -17.98 -3.28
C LYS A 74 15.87 -16.66 -2.72
N ARG A 75 16.32 -16.27 -1.52
CA ARG A 75 16.04 -14.94 -0.95
C ARG A 75 16.56 -13.82 -1.84
N GLU A 76 17.83 -13.91 -2.25
CA GLU A 76 18.45 -12.93 -3.13
C GLU A 76 17.73 -12.88 -4.48
N GLU A 77 17.39 -14.02 -5.06
CA GLU A 77 16.63 -14.09 -6.32
C GLU A 77 15.29 -13.35 -6.22
N ILE A 78 14.51 -13.58 -5.16
CA ILE A 78 13.19 -12.94 -4.99
C ILE A 78 13.31 -11.44 -4.76
N ILE A 79 14.21 -10.99 -3.87
CA ILE A 79 14.40 -9.56 -3.60
C ILE A 79 14.91 -8.86 -4.86
N GLN A 80 15.81 -9.46 -5.63
CA GLN A 80 16.26 -8.90 -6.91
C GLN A 80 15.13 -8.85 -7.95
N ALA A 81 14.25 -9.84 -7.98
CA ALA A 81 13.10 -9.85 -8.89
C ALA A 81 12.12 -8.71 -8.57
N TYR A 82 11.86 -8.41 -7.29
CA TYR A 82 10.96 -7.31 -6.91
C TYR A 82 11.64 -5.93 -6.96
N PHE A 83 12.73 -5.77 -6.24
CA PHE A 83 13.35 -4.45 -5.94
C PHE A 83 14.62 -4.19 -6.74
N GLY A 84 15.23 -5.24 -7.29
CA GLY A 84 16.47 -5.16 -8.03
C GLY A 84 16.33 -4.41 -9.35
N PRO A 85 17.43 -3.82 -9.86
CA PRO A 85 17.41 -2.99 -11.06
C PRO A 85 17.17 -3.73 -12.37
N ASN A 86 17.31 -5.06 -12.36
CA ASN A 86 17.03 -5.93 -13.48
C ASN A 86 15.70 -6.69 -13.31
N GLY A 87 14.98 -6.42 -12.21
CA GLY A 87 13.65 -6.95 -11.92
C GLY A 87 12.57 -5.89 -12.15
N ASN A 88 11.51 -5.92 -11.33
CA ASN A 88 10.38 -5.00 -11.41
C ASN A 88 10.71 -3.58 -10.93
N GLY A 89 11.82 -3.40 -10.21
CA GLY A 89 12.25 -2.08 -9.71
C GLY A 89 11.27 -1.45 -8.73
N TYR A 90 10.58 -2.25 -7.92
CA TYR A 90 9.66 -1.76 -6.89
C TYR A 90 10.36 -0.77 -5.95
N ASN A 91 9.64 0.29 -5.59
CA ASN A 91 10.08 1.32 -4.65
C ASN A 91 8.97 1.77 -3.69
N MET A 92 7.80 1.12 -3.73
CA MET A 92 6.78 1.27 -2.71
C MET A 92 6.75 0.03 -1.83
N GLY A 93 6.45 0.20 -0.55
CA GLY A 93 6.21 -0.90 0.38
C GLY A 93 5.12 -0.55 1.37
N ARG A 94 4.28 -1.52 1.72
CA ARG A 94 3.31 -1.41 2.82
C ARG A 94 3.68 -2.35 3.94
N THR A 95 3.58 -1.92 5.18
CA THR A 95 3.74 -2.79 6.35
C THR A 95 2.63 -2.53 7.36
N HIS A 96 2.57 -3.32 8.41
CA HIS A 96 1.50 -3.30 9.40
C HIS A 96 1.98 -2.80 10.75
N ILE A 97 1.15 -1.98 11.40
CA ILE A 97 1.30 -1.61 12.81
C ILE A 97 0.48 -2.61 13.62
N ASN A 98 1.09 -3.30 14.59
CA ASN A 98 0.56 -4.50 15.26
C ASN A 98 0.38 -5.66 14.27
N SER A 99 -0.41 -6.68 14.61
CA SER A 99 -0.81 -7.75 13.70
C SER A 99 -1.81 -7.30 12.62
N CYS A 100 -1.86 -8.11 11.56
CA CYS A 100 -2.93 -8.19 10.57
C CYS A 100 -3.39 -9.64 10.39
N ASP A 101 -4.33 -9.87 9.47
CA ASP A 101 -4.73 -11.21 9.02
C ASP A 101 -3.57 -12.04 8.49
N PHE A 102 -2.58 -11.44 7.82
CA PHE A 102 -1.35 -12.11 7.40
C PHE A 102 -0.22 -11.99 8.44
N SER A 103 -0.57 -12.19 9.72
CA SER A 103 0.38 -12.36 10.83
C SER A 103 0.28 -13.76 11.42
N LEU A 104 1.30 -14.22 12.15
CA LEU A 104 1.32 -15.56 12.75
C LEU A 104 0.43 -15.68 14.01
N GLY A 105 -0.51 -14.75 14.18
CA GLY A 105 -1.36 -14.56 15.36
C GLY A 105 -1.44 -13.09 15.78
N ASN A 106 -2.45 -12.75 16.59
CA ASN A 106 -2.60 -11.38 17.09
C ASN A 106 -1.43 -10.99 17.99
N TYR A 107 -0.91 -9.79 17.80
CA TYR A 107 0.05 -9.17 18.69
C TYR A 107 -0.09 -7.65 18.61
N ALA A 108 0.36 -6.95 19.65
CA ALA A 108 0.54 -5.51 19.58
C ALA A 108 1.95 -5.11 20.05
N HIS A 109 2.45 -3.98 19.56
CA HIS A 109 3.72 -3.42 20.06
C HIS A 109 3.63 -2.94 21.52
N CYS A 110 2.44 -2.87 22.12
CA CYS A 110 2.25 -2.50 23.53
C CYS A 110 1.07 -3.29 24.11
N GLU A 111 1.37 -4.41 24.77
CA GLU A 111 0.35 -5.36 25.23
C GLU A 111 -0.14 -5.08 26.66
N THR A 112 0.65 -4.35 27.47
CA THR A 112 0.30 -4.03 28.86
C THR A 112 -0.98 -3.20 28.93
N ALA A 113 -2.02 -3.80 29.49
CA ALA A 113 -3.34 -3.18 29.57
C ALA A 113 -3.32 -1.90 30.41
N GLY A 114 -3.85 -0.81 29.83
CA GLY A 114 -3.94 0.48 30.51
C GLY A 114 -2.66 1.31 30.50
N ASP A 115 -1.61 0.87 29.82
CA ASP A 115 -0.36 1.64 29.64
C ASP A 115 -0.56 2.82 28.69
N LYS A 116 -1.21 3.88 29.18
CA LYS A 116 -1.50 5.11 28.41
C LYS A 116 -0.24 5.86 27.98
N GLU A 117 0.88 5.65 28.67
CA GLU A 117 2.18 6.29 28.40
C GLU A 117 3.03 5.47 27.42
N LEU A 118 2.58 4.27 27.05
CA LEU A 118 3.25 3.35 26.14
C LEU A 118 4.68 3.02 26.60
N LYS A 119 4.88 2.82 27.91
CA LYS A 119 6.17 2.44 28.51
C LYS A 119 6.67 1.11 27.97
N ASP A 120 5.76 0.18 27.73
CA ASP A 120 6.08 -1.17 27.29
C ASP A 120 6.08 -1.32 25.75
N PHE A 121 6.04 -0.19 25.02
CA PHE A 121 6.10 -0.20 23.56
C PHE A 121 7.40 -0.82 23.04
N SER A 122 7.30 -1.82 22.15
CA SER A 122 8.44 -2.52 21.58
C SER A 122 8.15 -3.12 20.20
N ILE A 123 9.10 -2.94 19.28
CA ILE A 123 9.13 -3.58 17.94
C ILE A 123 10.03 -4.84 17.92
N SER A 124 10.30 -5.44 19.08
CA SER A 124 11.22 -6.58 19.21
C SER A 124 10.79 -7.82 18.41
N ARG A 125 9.47 -7.99 18.21
CA ARG A 125 8.92 -9.04 17.36
C ARG A 125 9.30 -8.83 15.90
N ASP A 126 9.07 -7.62 15.38
CA ASP A 126 9.33 -7.28 13.97
C ASP A 126 10.82 -7.40 13.63
N LYS A 127 11.71 -7.11 14.59
CA LYS A 127 13.18 -7.28 14.46
C LYS A 127 13.62 -8.69 14.09
N LYS A 128 12.79 -9.71 14.34
CA LYS A 128 13.15 -11.11 14.07
C LYS A 128 13.11 -11.44 12.58
N MET A 129 12.14 -10.92 11.85
CA MET A 129 11.87 -11.35 10.47
C MET A 129 11.44 -10.19 9.56
N LEU A 130 10.48 -9.38 10.01
CA LEU A 130 9.89 -8.32 9.19
C LEU A 130 10.89 -7.21 8.86
N ILE A 131 11.60 -6.69 9.86
CA ILE A 131 12.60 -5.62 9.67
C ILE A 131 13.78 -6.10 8.80
N PRO A 132 14.39 -7.29 9.02
CA PRO A 132 15.38 -7.83 8.10
C PRO A 132 14.88 -7.95 6.66
N PHE A 133 13.64 -8.41 6.45
CA PHE A 133 13.07 -8.55 5.11
C PHE A 133 12.89 -7.18 4.41
N ILE A 134 12.43 -6.15 5.13
CA ILE A 134 12.34 -4.79 4.60
C ILE A 134 13.74 -4.24 4.27
N LYS A 135 14.75 -4.49 5.12
CA LYS A 135 16.13 -4.04 4.90
C LYS A 135 16.75 -4.64 3.64
N ASP A 136 16.53 -5.93 3.40
CA ASP A 136 17.01 -6.59 2.18
C ASP A 136 16.44 -5.91 0.93
N ALA A 137 15.17 -5.48 0.95
CA ALA A 137 14.57 -4.70 -0.14
C ALA A 137 15.19 -3.30 -0.28
N ILE A 138 15.40 -2.58 0.82
CA ILE A 138 16.07 -1.27 0.85
C ILE A 138 17.49 -1.36 0.26
N ASP A 139 18.18 -2.47 0.45
CA ASP A 139 19.55 -2.64 -0.07
C ASP A 139 19.60 -2.88 -1.59
N LYS A 140 18.49 -3.27 -2.24
CA LYS A 140 18.46 -3.52 -3.70
C LYS A 140 17.85 -2.41 -4.52
N VAL A 141 16.96 -1.62 -3.93
CA VAL A 141 16.27 -0.54 -4.63
C VAL A 141 17.28 0.52 -5.12
N LYS A 142 17.12 1.00 -6.35
CA LYS A 142 17.97 2.08 -6.90
C LYS A 142 17.44 3.48 -6.64
N THR A 143 16.16 3.58 -6.29
CA THR A 143 15.45 4.82 -5.97
C THR A 143 15.13 4.84 -4.47
N PRO A 144 14.81 6.01 -3.90
CA PRO A 144 14.28 6.05 -2.54
C PRO A 144 13.02 5.17 -2.43
N ILE A 145 13.02 4.23 -1.48
CA ILE A 145 11.84 3.43 -1.17
C ILE A 145 10.90 4.21 -0.25
N HIS A 146 9.60 4.11 -0.53
CA HIS A 146 8.53 4.71 0.24
C HIS A 146 7.79 3.61 1.01
N ILE A 147 8.05 3.52 2.31
CA ILE A 147 7.37 2.57 3.19
C ILE A 147 6.18 3.27 3.85
N MET A 148 4.97 2.79 3.58
CA MET A 148 3.78 3.17 4.34
C MET A 148 3.42 2.12 5.39
N ALA A 149 2.86 2.54 6.52
CA ALA A 149 2.39 1.64 7.56
C ALA A 149 0.90 1.85 7.87
N SER A 150 0.15 0.76 8.03
CA SER A 150 -1.28 0.78 8.35
C SER A 150 -1.57 -0.12 9.56
N PRO A 151 -2.37 0.31 10.54
CA PRO A 151 -2.87 -0.59 11.57
C PRO A 151 -4.18 -1.25 11.17
N TRP A 152 -4.31 -2.54 11.46
CA TRP A 152 -5.60 -3.23 11.35
C TRP A 152 -6.42 -3.11 12.63
N SER A 153 -5.75 -3.06 13.79
CA SER A 153 -6.41 -2.75 15.04
C SER A 153 -5.47 -2.09 16.05
N PRO A 154 -5.99 -1.15 16.88
CA PRO A 154 -5.42 -0.84 18.18
C PRO A 154 -5.29 -2.09 19.06
N PRO A 155 -4.41 -2.08 20.08
CA PRO A 155 -4.33 -3.13 21.09
C PRO A 155 -5.70 -3.42 21.72
N ALA A 156 -5.97 -4.68 22.05
CA ALA A 156 -7.24 -5.14 22.61
C ALA A 156 -7.75 -4.29 23.80
N TRP A 157 -6.86 -3.85 24.70
CA TRP A 157 -7.22 -3.04 25.85
C TRP A 157 -7.70 -1.62 25.48
N MET A 158 -7.31 -1.10 24.32
CA MET A 158 -7.78 0.18 23.78
C MET A 158 -9.15 0.09 23.08
N LYS A 159 -9.67 -1.12 22.88
CA LYS A 159 -10.85 -1.39 22.05
C LYS A 159 -12.12 -1.53 22.88
N THR A 160 -13.26 -1.06 22.36
CA THR A 160 -14.56 -1.14 23.05
C THR A 160 -15.05 -2.57 23.25
N ASN A 161 -14.64 -3.50 22.39
CA ASN A 161 -14.96 -4.93 22.48
C ASN A 161 -13.87 -5.75 23.21
N GLY A 162 -12.78 -5.13 23.65
CA GLY A 162 -11.72 -5.80 24.42
C GLY A 162 -10.89 -6.82 23.65
N GLN A 163 -10.93 -6.81 22.31
CA GLN A 163 -10.18 -7.71 21.43
C GLN A 163 -9.80 -7.00 20.12
N MET A 164 -8.79 -7.51 19.41
CA MET A 164 -8.34 -6.91 18.14
C MET A 164 -9.27 -7.27 16.97
N ASN A 165 -9.94 -8.42 17.05
CA ASN A 165 -10.80 -8.94 15.99
C ASN A 165 -12.26 -8.45 16.13
N HIS A 166 -13.08 -8.74 15.11
CA HIS A 166 -14.53 -8.50 15.14
C HIS A 166 -14.94 -7.03 15.30
N GLY A 167 -14.13 -6.12 14.74
CA GLY A 167 -14.37 -4.69 14.75
C GLY A 167 -14.24 -4.08 16.15
N GLY A 168 -15.31 -3.45 16.63
CA GLY A 168 -15.23 -2.55 17.79
C GLY A 168 -14.56 -1.23 17.42
N LYS A 169 -14.55 -0.28 18.35
CA LYS A 169 -14.01 1.06 18.14
C LYS A 169 -12.84 1.34 19.08
N LEU A 170 -12.02 2.32 18.73
CA LEU A 170 -11.08 2.92 19.67
C LEU A 170 -11.87 3.63 20.79
N LYS A 171 -11.59 3.26 22.04
CA LYS A 171 -12.20 3.93 23.20
C LYS A 171 -11.69 5.37 23.30
N LYS A 172 -12.58 6.28 23.70
CA LYS A 172 -12.29 7.73 23.73
C LYS A 172 -11.10 8.07 24.62
N GLU A 173 -10.97 7.40 25.77
CA GLU A 173 -9.92 7.63 26.76
C GLU A 173 -8.51 7.18 26.33
N PHE A 174 -8.38 6.55 25.17
CA PHE A 174 -7.10 6.09 24.61
C PHE A 174 -6.74 6.77 23.28
N ARG A 175 -7.50 7.78 22.82
CA ARG A 175 -7.22 8.47 21.54
C ARG A 175 -5.85 9.16 21.52
N ASP A 176 -5.48 9.86 22.59
CA ASP A 176 -4.14 10.45 22.73
C ASP A 176 -3.05 9.37 22.74
N SER A 177 -3.24 8.30 23.51
CA SER A 177 -2.30 7.18 23.56
C SER A 177 -2.13 6.53 22.19
N TRP A 178 -3.23 6.36 21.43
CA TRP A 178 -3.19 5.78 20.09
C TRP A 178 -2.48 6.70 19.08
N ALA A 179 -2.72 8.02 19.11
CA ALA A 179 -1.98 8.97 18.28
C ALA A 179 -0.47 8.97 18.59
N ASN A 180 -0.11 8.88 19.87
CA ASN A 180 1.28 8.75 20.31
C ASN A 180 1.91 7.41 19.90
N TYR A 181 1.10 6.37 19.72
CA TYR A 181 1.52 5.06 19.25
C TYR A 181 2.12 5.11 17.86
N TYR A 182 1.43 5.78 16.91
CA TYR A 182 1.96 6.02 15.57
C TYR A 182 3.33 6.68 15.61
N CYS A 183 3.46 7.72 16.44
CA CYS A 183 4.72 8.44 16.57
C CYS A 183 5.83 7.55 17.13
N LYS A 184 5.53 6.67 18.09
CA LYS A 184 6.50 5.69 18.61
C LYS A 184 6.90 4.66 17.56
N TYR A 185 5.94 4.17 16.79
CA TYR A 185 6.18 3.23 15.69
C TYR A 185 7.09 3.85 14.62
N ILE A 186 6.76 5.05 14.12
CA ILE A 186 7.56 5.78 13.13
C ILE A 186 9.01 5.93 13.62
N ASN A 187 9.19 6.49 14.81
CA ASN A 187 10.52 6.69 15.38
C ASN A 187 11.28 5.37 15.62
N ALA A 188 10.59 4.29 15.98
CA ALA A 188 11.22 3.00 16.23
C ALA A 188 11.72 2.35 14.93
N TYR A 189 10.94 2.41 13.85
CA TYR A 189 11.33 1.91 12.53
C TYR A 189 12.44 2.76 11.89
N GLU A 190 12.38 4.09 12.03
CA GLU A 190 13.42 4.97 11.52
C GLU A 190 14.77 4.78 12.24
N LYS A 191 14.75 4.48 13.54
CA LYS A 191 15.97 4.09 14.28
C LYS A 191 16.59 2.78 13.77
N GLU A 192 15.78 1.92 13.17
CA GLU A 192 16.26 0.71 12.50
C GLU A 192 16.73 1.00 11.06
N GLY A 193 16.65 2.24 10.58
CA GLY A 193 17.03 2.63 9.22
C GLY A 193 15.93 2.42 8.18
N ILE A 194 14.68 2.19 8.61
CA ILE A 194 13.53 2.07 7.70
C ILE A 194 12.81 3.43 7.65
N PRO A 195 12.88 4.17 6.54
CA PRO A 195 12.23 5.47 6.43
C PRO A 195 10.72 5.27 6.24
N ILE A 196 9.93 5.50 7.29
CA ILE A 196 8.48 5.56 7.16
C ILE A 196 8.14 6.82 6.37
N TRP A 197 7.59 6.64 5.18
CA TRP A 197 7.15 7.69 4.28
C TRP A 197 5.74 8.16 4.62
N GLY A 198 4.85 7.23 4.96
CA GLY A 198 3.45 7.54 5.23
C GLY A 198 2.80 6.57 6.20
N ILE A 199 1.62 6.95 6.68
CA ILE A 199 0.74 6.12 7.49
C ILE A 199 -0.68 6.26 6.97
N SER A 200 -1.47 5.18 7.01
CA SER A 200 -2.92 5.32 6.95
C SER A 200 -3.51 5.36 8.36
N VAL A 201 -4.68 5.98 8.49
CA VAL A 201 -5.34 6.18 9.79
C VAL A 201 -5.91 4.89 10.37
N GLN A 202 -6.32 3.96 9.50
CA GLN A 202 -6.87 2.66 9.85
C GLN A 202 -7.02 1.85 8.55
N ASN A 203 -6.56 0.60 8.53
CA ASN A 203 -6.90 -0.33 7.47
C ASN A 203 -8.41 -0.62 7.48
N GLU A 204 -9.09 -0.46 6.34
CA GLU A 204 -10.49 -0.84 6.15
C GLU A 204 -11.43 -0.41 7.29
N PRO A 205 -11.54 0.90 7.59
CA PRO A 205 -12.27 1.42 8.75
C PRO A 205 -13.77 1.12 8.76
N ASP A 206 -14.35 0.66 7.64
CA ASP A 206 -15.76 0.27 7.55
C ASP A 206 -15.95 -1.27 7.55
N ALA A 207 -14.87 -2.04 7.73
CA ALA A 207 -14.92 -3.50 7.74
C ALA A 207 -14.94 -4.08 9.17
N LYS A 208 -15.88 -5.00 9.41
CA LYS A 208 -15.90 -5.84 10.61
C LYS A 208 -15.46 -7.25 10.24
N GLN A 209 -14.23 -7.61 10.60
CA GLN A 209 -13.60 -8.85 10.14
C GLN A 209 -13.46 -9.89 11.24
N THR A 210 -13.26 -11.16 10.88
CA THR A 210 -12.92 -12.23 11.84
C THR A 210 -11.47 -12.15 12.34
N TRP A 211 -10.64 -11.34 11.69
CA TRP A 211 -9.29 -10.92 12.09
C TRP A 211 -9.28 -9.46 12.58
N ASP A 212 -8.07 -8.94 12.84
CA ASP A 212 -7.81 -7.57 13.28
C ASP A 212 -8.62 -6.54 12.46
N SER A 213 -9.48 -5.78 13.12
CA SER A 213 -10.30 -4.75 12.47
C SER A 213 -10.75 -3.70 13.46
N CYS A 214 -10.85 -2.43 13.05
CA CYS A 214 -11.36 -1.34 13.89
C CYS A 214 -12.29 -0.42 13.10
N ILE A 215 -13.49 -0.20 13.64
CA ILE A 215 -14.50 0.60 12.98
C ILE A 215 -14.29 2.09 13.27
N TYR A 216 -14.16 2.87 12.20
CA TYR A 216 -14.19 4.34 12.22
C TYR A 216 -15.28 4.81 11.26
N THR A 217 -16.25 5.59 11.77
CA THR A 217 -17.07 6.41 10.87
C THR A 217 -16.20 7.49 10.23
N ALA A 218 -16.70 8.16 9.20
CA ALA A 218 -15.94 9.25 8.57
C ALA A 218 -15.70 10.41 9.56
N GLU A 219 -16.62 10.66 10.49
CA GLU A 219 -16.44 11.63 11.57
C GLU A 219 -15.44 11.15 12.62
N ASP A 220 -15.47 9.86 13.00
CA ASP A 220 -14.47 9.30 13.93
C ASP A 220 -13.04 9.44 13.34
N GLU A 221 -12.87 9.19 12.04
CA GLU A 221 -11.60 9.36 11.32
C GLU A 221 -11.17 10.84 11.27
N ARG A 222 -12.06 11.73 10.82
CA ARG A 222 -11.83 13.18 10.79
C ARG A 222 -11.43 13.73 12.16
N ASP A 223 -12.22 13.43 13.19
CA ASP A 223 -12.01 13.95 14.53
C ASP A 223 -10.73 13.36 15.14
N PHE A 224 -10.41 12.10 14.86
CA PHE A 224 -9.13 11.50 15.28
C PHE A 224 -7.93 12.22 14.65
N ILE A 225 -7.99 12.53 13.35
CA ILE A 225 -6.93 13.27 12.66
C ILE A 225 -6.79 14.69 13.22
N ARG A 226 -7.91 15.43 13.29
CA ARG A 226 -7.95 16.84 13.71
C ARG A 226 -7.47 17.02 15.14
N ASP A 227 -7.99 16.21 16.05
CA ASP A 227 -7.87 16.48 17.49
C ASP A 227 -6.73 15.69 18.15
N TYR A 228 -6.22 14.63 17.50
CA TYR A 228 -5.24 13.72 18.11
C TYR A 228 -4.03 13.41 17.22
N LEU A 229 -4.21 12.75 16.07
CA LEU A 229 -3.10 12.28 15.26
C LEU A 229 -2.28 13.42 14.66
N GLY A 230 -2.93 14.41 14.04
CA GLY A 230 -2.27 15.59 13.48
C GLY A 230 -1.44 16.35 14.53
N PRO A 231 -2.04 16.76 15.67
CA PRO A 231 -1.30 17.39 16.77
C PRO A 231 -0.17 16.52 17.36
N ALA A 232 -0.35 15.20 17.41
CA ALA A 232 0.68 14.28 17.90
C ALA A 232 1.89 14.21 16.96
N LEU A 233 1.67 14.26 15.65
CA LEU A 233 2.73 14.35 14.63
C LEU A 233 3.42 15.71 14.68
N GLU A 234 2.66 16.80 14.78
CA GLU A 234 3.16 18.17 14.89
C GLU A 234 4.08 18.36 16.11
N SER A 235 3.62 17.97 17.29
CA SER A 235 4.38 18.09 18.54
C SER A 235 5.68 17.27 18.57
N ARG A 236 5.83 16.32 17.63
CA ARG A 236 7.01 15.44 17.51
C ARG A 236 7.84 15.68 16.26
N ASN A 237 7.55 16.75 15.50
CA ASN A 237 8.22 17.08 14.25
C ASN A 237 8.12 15.96 13.19
N LEU A 238 6.95 15.32 13.08
CA LEU A 238 6.66 14.23 12.13
C LEU A 238 5.64 14.64 11.05
N LEU A 239 5.48 15.95 10.79
CA LEU A 239 4.57 16.45 9.75
C LEU A 239 5.06 16.21 8.31
N ASP A 240 6.30 15.75 8.14
CA ASP A 240 6.82 15.31 6.84
C ASP A 240 6.14 14.02 6.36
N LYS A 241 5.64 13.20 7.30
CA LYS A 241 4.97 11.92 7.05
C LYS A 241 3.62 12.10 6.38
N LYS A 242 3.34 11.28 5.37
CA LYS A 242 2.09 11.36 4.61
C LYS A 242 0.96 10.67 5.37
N VAL A 243 -0.04 11.43 5.81
CA VAL A 243 -1.26 10.86 6.41
C VAL A 243 -2.26 10.54 5.29
N ILE A 244 -2.63 9.28 5.20
CA ILE A 244 -3.53 8.71 4.20
C ILE A 244 -4.85 8.34 4.89
N ILE A 245 -5.96 8.81 4.34
CA ILE A 245 -7.29 8.50 4.85
C ILE A 245 -7.97 7.41 4.01
N TRP A 246 -9.11 6.92 4.52
CA TRP A 246 -9.97 5.93 3.91
C TRP A 246 -9.39 4.51 3.88
N ASP A 247 -8.29 4.26 3.15
CA ASP A 247 -7.57 2.97 3.07
C ASP A 247 -8.53 1.76 2.98
N HIS A 248 -9.51 1.86 2.06
CA HIS A 248 -10.60 0.90 1.88
C HIS A 248 -11.21 0.97 0.48
N ASN A 249 -12.30 0.24 0.23
CA ASN A 249 -12.84 0.04 -1.12
C ASN A 249 -13.34 1.33 -1.80
N ARG A 250 -13.33 1.33 -3.13
CA ARG A 250 -13.73 2.50 -3.95
C ARG A 250 -15.23 2.84 -3.90
N ASP A 251 -16.07 1.91 -3.47
CA ASP A 251 -17.53 1.96 -3.53
C ASP A 251 -18.16 3.19 -2.84
N ILE A 252 -17.84 3.43 -1.57
CA ILE A 252 -18.35 4.57 -0.78
C ILE A 252 -17.31 5.66 -0.56
N MET A 253 -16.16 5.56 -1.25
CA MET A 253 -15.00 6.43 -1.05
C MET A 253 -15.33 7.93 -1.16
N VAL A 254 -16.15 8.33 -2.13
CA VAL A 254 -16.48 9.76 -2.35
C VAL A 254 -17.15 10.39 -1.12
N GLU A 255 -18.13 9.72 -0.51
CA GLU A 255 -18.84 10.21 0.68
C GLU A 255 -17.90 10.31 1.89
N ARG A 256 -17.08 9.27 2.08
CA ARG A 256 -16.11 9.16 3.16
C ARG A 256 -15.08 10.28 3.08
N VAL A 257 -14.48 10.46 1.91
CA VAL A 257 -13.45 11.47 1.67
C VAL A 257 -14.02 12.88 1.82
N ARG A 258 -15.22 13.17 1.29
CA ARG A 258 -15.88 14.47 1.47
C ARG A 258 -16.09 14.81 2.93
N THR A 259 -16.52 13.85 3.74
CA THR A 259 -16.78 14.09 5.16
C THR A 259 -15.51 14.47 5.93
N VAL A 260 -14.38 13.87 5.57
CA VAL A 260 -13.09 14.13 6.21
C VAL A 260 -12.42 15.41 5.67
N LEU A 261 -12.34 15.56 4.34
CA LEU A 261 -11.58 16.64 3.70
C LEU A 261 -12.31 17.99 3.66
N ASN A 262 -13.64 18.02 3.84
CA ASN A 262 -14.37 19.29 3.96
C ASN A 262 -14.16 19.99 5.31
N ASP A 263 -13.57 19.32 6.31
CA ASP A 263 -13.11 19.96 7.53
C ASP A 263 -11.66 20.44 7.35
N PRO A 264 -11.42 21.77 7.26
CA PRO A 264 -10.08 22.30 7.00
C PRO A 264 -9.08 22.00 8.12
N ASP A 265 -9.54 21.80 9.36
CA ASP A 265 -8.66 21.49 10.49
C ASP A 265 -8.19 20.04 10.49
N ALA A 266 -8.95 19.13 9.89
CA ALA A 266 -8.47 17.78 9.56
C ALA A 266 -7.64 17.80 8.27
N ALA A 267 -8.16 18.44 7.21
CA ALA A 267 -7.59 18.42 5.86
C ALA A 267 -6.16 18.95 5.78
N LYS A 268 -5.75 19.86 6.68
CA LYS A 268 -4.37 20.39 6.73
C LYS A 268 -3.31 19.34 7.08
N TYR A 269 -3.69 18.28 7.77
CA TYR A 269 -2.78 17.17 8.13
C TYR A 269 -2.77 16.04 7.10
N ILE A 270 -3.75 16.02 6.17
CA ILE A 270 -3.96 14.90 5.25
C ILE A 270 -3.20 15.14 3.95
N TRP A 271 -2.43 14.13 3.53
CA TRP A 271 -1.73 14.16 2.25
C TRP A 271 -2.62 13.66 1.10
N GLY A 272 -3.36 12.57 1.32
CA GLY A 272 -4.12 11.93 0.26
C GLY A 272 -5.07 10.84 0.76
N THR A 273 -5.68 10.13 -0.19
CA THR A 273 -6.65 9.06 0.04
C THR A 273 -6.11 7.73 -0.48
N GLY A 274 -6.16 6.70 0.36
CA GLY A 274 -5.85 5.32 0.02
C GLY A 274 -7.11 4.55 -0.38
N PHE A 275 -7.00 3.64 -1.35
CA PHE A 275 -8.16 2.84 -1.77
C PHE A 275 -7.81 1.42 -2.25
N HIS A 276 -8.79 0.52 -2.11
CA HIS A 276 -8.73 -0.92 -2.39
C HIS A 276 -9.74 -1.36 -3.47
N TRP A 277 -9.69 -2.62 -3.94
CA TRP A 277 -10.53 -3.11 -5.06
C TRP A 277 -11.56 -4.21 -4.75
N TYR A 278 -11.77 -4.57 -3.49
CA TYR A 278 -12.51 -5.78 -3.13
C TYR A 278 -14.03 -5.70 -3.37
N ASN A 279 -14.59 -4.49 -3.53
CA ASN A 279 -16.01 -4.29 -3.84
C ASN A 279 -16.27 -3.90 -5.31
N GLY A 280 -15.39 -4.30 -6.22
CA GLY A 280 -15.54 -4.05 -7.66
C GLY A 280 -14.79 -2.81 -8.14
N ASP A 281 -14.93 -2.52 -9.43
CA ASP A 281 -14.06 -1.59 -10.16
C ASP A 281 -14.17 -0.13 -9.67
N HIS A 282 -15.39 0.43 -9.67
CA HIS A 282 -15.71 1.79 -9.17
C HIS A 282 -14.66 2.88 -9.53
N PHE A 283 -14.06 2.78 -10.72
CA PHE A 283 -12.96 3.68 -11.09
C PHE A 283 -13.43 5.14 -11.18
N ASP A 284 -14.68 5.38 -11.52
CA ASP A 284 -15.31 6.70 -11.53
C ASP A 284 -15.25 7.40 -10.16
N ALA A 285 -15.34 6.66 -9.05
CA ALA A 285 -15.17 7.21 -7.70
C ALA A 285 -13.76 7.80 -7.49
N VAL A 286 -12.73 7.15 -8.05
CA VAL A 286 -11.34 7.64 -8.01
C VAL A 286 -11.22 8.98 -8.73
N GLN A 287 -11.83 9.09 -9.92
CA GLN A 287 -11.85 10.35 -10.67
C GLN A 287 -12.62 11.43 -9.90
N GLN A 288 -13.79 11.10 -9.34
CA GLN A 288 -14.61 12.06 -8.61
C GLN A 288 -13.90 12.63 -7.37
N VAL A 289 -13.15 11.80 -6.63
CA VAL A 289 -12.36 12.28 -5.49
C VAL A 289 -11.29 13.27 -5.94
N HIS A 290 -10.59 13.00 -7.05
CA HIS A 290 -9.63 13.95 -7.60
C HIS A 290 -10.31 15.26 -8.02
N ASP A 291 -11.46 15.19 -8.70
CA ASP A 291 -12.18 16.38 -9.16
C ASP A 291 -12.65 17.26 -8.00
N ASP A 292 -13.06 16.64 -6.89
CA ASP A 292 -13.48 17.35 -5.67
C ASP A 292 -12.29 17.93 -4.89
N PHE A 293 -11.16 17.22 -4.86
CA PHE A 293 -9.97 17.56 -4.05
C PHE A 293 -8.66 17.45 -4.87
N PRO A 294 -8.45 18.28 -5.90
CA PRO A 294 -7.35 18.11 -6.86
C PRO A 294 -5.96 18.36 -6.28
N ASN A 295 -5.87 18.89 -5.05
CA ASN A 295 -4.63 19.11 -4.31
C ASN A 295 -4.30 17.98 -3.32
N LYS A 296 -5.09 16.89 -3.31
CA LYS A 296 -4.88 15.71 -2.50
C LYS A 296 -4.57 14.53 -3.40
N GLU A 297 -3.58 13.74 -2.99
CA GLU A 297 -3.09 12.63 -3.81
C GLU A 297 -3.97 11.39 -3.64
N LEU A 298 -3.92 10.51 -4.65
CA LEU A 298 -4.63 9.24 -4.68
C LEU A 298 -3.63 8.08 -4.77
N ILE A 299 -3.73 7.10 -3.88
CA ILE A 299 -2.86 5.93 -3.86
C ILE A 299 -3.67 4.65 -3.76
N PHE A 300 -3.38 3.69 -4.61
CA PHE A 300 -3.89 2.33 -4.46
C PHE A 300 -3.00 1.61 -3.46
N THR A 301 -3.55 1.30 -2.29
CA THR A 301 -2.78 0.84 -1.13
C THR A 301 -2.84 -0.66 -0.92
N GLU A 302 -3.82 -1.33 -1.52
CA GLU A 302 -4.00 -2.77 -1.39
C GLU A 302 -4.98 -3.33 -2.43
N GLY A 303 -4.62 -4.48 -2.97
CA GLY A 303 -5.56 -5.43 -3.56
C GLY A 303 -4.88 -6.76 -3.78
N CYS A 304 -5.66 -7.83 -3.72
CA CYS A 304 -5.17 -9.17 -4.04
C CYS A 304 -6.22 -9.99 -4.78
N GLN A 305 -5.80 -11.15 -5.29
CA GLN A 305 -6.73 -12.19 -5.71
C GLN A 305 -7.23 -12.96 -4.49
N GLU A 306 -8.54 -12.90 -4.29
CA GLU A 306 -9.24 -13.55 -3.20
C GLU A 306 -9.48 -15.04 -3.50
N ASN A 307 -9.86 -15.79 -2.47
CA ASN A 307 -10.17 -17.23 -2.54
C ASN A 307 -8.97 -18.16 -2.83
N GLY A 308 -7.78 -17.75 -2.38
CA GLY A 308 -6.57 -18.58 -2.39
C GLY A 308 -5.79 -18.55 -3.71
N PRO A 309 -4.78 -19.43 -3.88
CA PRO A 309 -3.88 -19.38 -5.02
C PRO A 309 -4.54 -19.77 -6.35
N HIS A 310 -4.29 -18.96 -7.38
CA HIS A 310 -4.76 -19.19 -8.76
C HIS A 310 -3.56 -19.47 -9.69
N ILE A 311 -2.77 -20.48 -9.35
CA ILE A 311 -1.46 -20.76 -10.00
C ILE A 311 -1.63 -20.94 -11.51
N GLY A 312 -0.89 -20.12 -12.29
CA GLY A 312 -0.89 -20.18 -13.74
C GLY A 312 -2.08 -19.50 -14.42
N SER A 313 -2.99 -18.86 -13.67
CA SER A 313 -4.12 -18.14 -14.26
C SER A 313 -3.66 -16.88 -15.00
N TRP A 314 -4.00 -16.80 -16.29
CA TRP A 314 -3.75 -15.61 -17.09
C TRP A 314 -4.70 -14.46 -16.74
N ASP A 315 -5.95 -14.80 -16.43
CA ASP A 315 -7.03 -13.83 -16.14
C ASP A 315 -6.68 -12.95 -14.92
N LEU A 316 -5.87 -13.48 -13.99
CA LEU A 316 -5.31 -12.73 -12.88
C LEU A 316 -4.42 -11.58 -13.35
N GLY A 317 -3.52 -11.83 -14.31
CA GLY A 317 -2.68 -10.80 -14.91
C GLY A 317 -3.51 -9.72 -15.62
N GLU A 318 -4.59 -10.12 -16.30
CA GLU A 318 -5.52 -9.19 -16.96
C GLU A 318 -6.29 -8.33 -15.95
N ARG A 319 -6.70 -8.89 -14.80
CA ARG A 319 -7.32 -8.14 -13.70
C ARG A 319 -6.37 -7.06 -13.16
N TYR A 320 -5.12 -7.43 -12.85
CA TYR A 320 -4.09 -6.49 -12.37
C TYR A 320 -3.83 -5.38 -13.40
N ALA A 321 -3.60 -5.75 -14.67
CA ALA A 321 -3.37 -4.78 -15.73
C ALA A 321 -4.55 -3.82 -15.92
N THR A 322 -5.79 -4.35 -15.88
CA THR A 322 -7.01 -3.54 -16.00
C THR A 322 -7.12 -2.53 -14.87
N SER A 323 -6.90 -2.93 -13.61
CA SER A 323 -6.94 -2.00 -12.48
C SER A 323 -5.84 -0.95 -12.58
N VAL A 324 -4.57 -1.37 -12.74
CA VAL A 324 -3.43 -0.45 -12.80
C VAL A 324 -3.64 0.62 -13.88
N ILE A 325 -4.03 0.22 -15.10
CA ILE A 325 -4.28 1.17 -16.20
C ILE A 325 -5.42 2.13 -15.85
N ASN A 326 -6.51 1.64 -15.25
CA ASN A 326 -7.65 2.48 -14.91
C ASN A 326 -7.35 3.45 -13.76
N ASP A 327 -6.63 3.01 -12.74
CA ASP A 327 -6.24 3.82 -11.58
C ASP A 327 -5.27 4.92 -11.98
N LEU A 328 -4.23 4.58 -12.76
CA LEU A 328 -3.26 5.55 -13.29
C LEU A 328 -3.92 6.56 -14.24
N ASN A 329 -4.93 6.13 -15.00
CA ASN A 329 -5.73 7.04 -15.82
C ASN A 329 -6.64 7.98 -15.01
N ARG A 330 -6.67 7.86 -13.68
CA ARG A 330 -7.49 8.67 -12.77
C ARG A 330 -6.70 9.22 -11.59
N TRP A 331 -5.51 9.75 -11.90
CA TRP A 331 -4.70 10.55 -10.98
C TRP A 331 -4.06 9.77 -9.82
N THR A 332 -4.14 8.44 -9.84
CA THR A 332 -3.42 7.60 -8.87
C THR A 332 -1.91 7.73 -9.07
N VAL A 333 -1.19 8.00 -7.99
CA VAL A 333 0.26 8.25 -8.00
C VAL A 333 1.09 7.03 -7.64
N ALA A 334 0.53 6.04 -6.94
CA ALA A 334 1.22 4.81 -6.57
C ALA A 334 0.26 3.63 -6.48
N TRP A 335 0.82 2.43 -6.65
CA TRP A 335 0.07 1.18 -6.63
C TRP A 335 0.82 0.11 -5.83
N ILE A 336 0.21 -0.38 -4.75
CA ILE A 336 0.79 -1.37 -3.84
C ILE A 336 -0.06 -2.63 -3.87
N ASP A 337 0.53 -3.73 -4.34
CA ASP A 337 -0.03 -5.07 -4.24
C ASP A 337 -0.09 -5.54 -2.77
N TRP A 338 -0.80 -6.63 -2.51
CA TRP A 338 -0.80 -7.23 -1.19
C TRP A 338 0.47 -8.03 -0.88
N ASN A 339 0.34 -9.20 -0.26
CA ASN A 339 1.48 -10.00 0.18
C ASN A 339 2.51 -10.23 -0.94
N LEU A 340 3.75 -9.76 -0.72
CA LEU A 340 4.86 -10.00 -1.66
C LEU A 340 5.14 -11.50 -1.89
N ILE A 341 4.93 -12.33 -0.87
CA ILE A 341 5.22 -13.76 -0.90
C ILE A 341 4.18 -14.48 -0.05
N LEU A 342 3.59 -15.55 -0.60
CA LEU A 342 2.76 -16.53 0.10
C LEU A 342 3.18 -17.94 -0.30
N ASP A 343 2.77 -18.94 0.48
CA ASP A 343 2.97 -20.34 0.14
C ASP A 343 1.92 -20.83 -0.89
N GLU A 344 2.06 -22.07 -1.34
CA GLU A 344 1.14 -22.69 -2.30
C GLU A 344 -0.30 -22.88 -1.81
N ASN A 345 -0.56 -22.61 -0.52
CA ASN A 345 -1.90 -22.62 0.07
C ASN A 345 -2.43 -21.19 0.30
N GLY A 346 -1.65 -20.16 -0.04
CA GLY A 346 -2.02 -18.75 0.13
C GLY A 346 -1.84 -18.24 1.56
N GLY A 347 -1.03 -18.90 2.38
CA GLY A 347 -0.78 -18.54 3.77
C GLY A 347 0.69 -18.23 4.07
N PRO A 348 1.07 -18.23 5.36
CA PRO A 348 0.19 -18.38 6.53
C PRO A 348 -0.73 -17.16 6.74
N ASN A 349 -1.93 -17.40 7.27
CA ASN A 349 -2.96 -16.40 7.62
C ASN A 349 -3.64 -16.85 8.92
#